data_AF-A0A1Y0HL60-F1
#
_entry.id   AF-A0A1Y0HL60-F1
#
_cell.length_a   1.000
_cell.length_b   1.000
_cell.length_c   1.000
_cell.angle_alpha   90.00
_cell.angle_beta   90.00
_cell.angle_gamma   90.00
#
_symmetry.space_group_name_H-M   'P 1'
#
loop_
_entity.id
_entity.type
_entity.pdbx_description
1 polymer ?
#
loop_
_entity_poly.entity_id
_entity_poly.type
_entity_poly.pdbx_seq_one_letter_code
_entity_poly.pdbx_strand_id
1 'polypeptide(L)'
;MDKIAHASPTIREELFSQSAYALNTTNAIIEKDFWVVWILDKIFTDAHLNKILMFKGGTSLSKVFHLIGRFSEDIDLILDWREITQEDLSEPLPTKNKQVKRNEAINQEALSYIQEKLLPIISEILSPLCICRIDETNPYNIQVNYPAAFKDNYLRPQVLLEIGPLASWLPYGEFEISPYAAEQFPQVFEKRTTRVKAIVAKRTFWEKATILHQEANRDISKPLPLRYSRHYYDLAMMAQSVIKDEALQDRRLLENVVAFKMQFYPSPWAKFDEAKPGTLKLIPPQYRLEALKKDYEAMQHMIFEKQCSFDELMMILQILEDKINH
;
A
#
# COMPACT_ATOMS: atom_id res chain seq x y z
N MET A 1 5.14 -15.30 16.37
CA MET A 1 4.30 -14.12 16.61
C MET A 1 3.08 -14.48 17.47
N ASP A 2 2.43 -15.65 17.24
CA ASP A 2 1.27 -16.09 18.03
C ASP A 2 1.42 -16.04 19.54
N LYS A 3 2.57 -16.46 20.09
CA LYS A 3 2.87 -16.33 21.53
C LYS A 3 2.68 -14.90 22.05
N ILE A 4 3.15 -13.91 21.30
CA ILE A 4 3.06 -12.50 21.68
C ILE A 4 1.65 -11.98 21.46
N ALA A 5 0.97 -12.38 20.38
CA ALA A 5 -0.40 -11.99 20.10
C ALA A 5 -1.38 -12.44 21.22
N HIS A 6 -1.14 -13.62 21.80
CA HIS A 6 -1.91 -14.17 22.92
C HIS A 6 -1.36 -13.80 24.31
N ALA A 7 -0.26 -13.06 24.39
CA ALA A 7 0.30 -12.64 25.67
C ALA A 7 -0.62 -11.60 26.35
N SER A 8 -0.49 -11.50 27.68
CA SER A 8 -1.24 -10.51 28.45
C SER A 8 -0.92 -9.08 27.96
N PRO A 9 -1.87 -8.13 28.10
CA PRO A 9 -1.62 -6.74 27.75
C PRO A 9 -0.32 -6.20 28.35
N THR A 10 -0.04 -6.49 29.63
CA THR A 10 1.20 -6.05 30.31
C THR A 10 2.48 -6.53 29.64
N ILE A 11 2.53 -7.79 29.17
CA ILE A 11 3.71 -8.31 28.45
C ILE A 11 3.88 -7.59 27.12
N ARG A 12 2.77 -7.34 26.41
CA ARG A 12 2.78 -6.60 25.14
C ARG A 12 3.19 -5.14 25.36
N GLU A 13 2.69 -4.49 26.41
CA GLU A 13 3.06 -3.12 26.79
C GLU A 13 4.56 -2.99 27.04
N GLU A 14 5.13 -3.89 27.83
CA GLU A 14 6.57 -3.88 28.15
C GLU A 14 7.40 -4.04 26.87
N LEU A 15 7.13 -5.09 26.08
CA LEU A 15 7.86 -5.38 24.85
C LEU A 15 7.80 -4.21 23.85
N PHE A 16 6.60 -3.69 23.60
CA PHE A 16 6.40 -2.62 22.62
C PHE A 16 6.97 -1.29 23.11
N SER A 17 6.92 -0.99 24.40
CA SER A 17 7.56 0.22 24.96
C SER A 17 9.08 0.17 24.85
N GLN A 18 9.71 -0.97 25.16
CA GLN A 18 11.16 -1.12 25.02
C GLN A 18 11.58 -1.03 23.55
N SER A 19 10.79 -1.60 22.64
CA SER A 19 11.06 -1.53 21.20
C SER A 19 10.89 -0.11 20.64
N ALA A 20 9.87 0.62 21.10
CA ALA A 20 9.63 1.99 20.70
C ALA A 20 10.75 2.93 21.17
N TYR A 21 11.24 2.72 22.40
CA TYR A 21 12.39 3.43 22.93
C TYR A 21 13.66 3.18 22.09
N ALA A 22 13.95 1.91 21.77
CA ALA A 22 15.13 1.54 20.98
C ALA A 22 15.10 2.14 19.55
N LEU A 23 13.92 2.24 18.95
CA LEU A 23 13.71 2.75 17.59
C LEU A 23 13.37 4.25 17.53
N ASN A 24 13.35 4.94 18.66
CA ASN A 24 12.97 6.36 18.77
C ASN A 24 11.62 6.66 18.07
N THR A 25 10.62 5.82 18.33
CA THR A 25 9.26 5.93 17.76
C THR A 25 8.20 5.77 18.85
N THR A 26 6.92 5.76 18.50
CA THR A 26 5.83 5.63 19.48
C THR A 26 5.44 4.18 19.73
N ASN A 27 4.98 3.90 20.96
CA ASN A 27 4.45 2.59 21.33
C ASN A 27 3.32 2.14 20.41
N ALA A 28 2.46 3.08 19.98
CA ALA A 28 1.35 2.83 19.08
C ALA A 28 1.83 2.38 17.68
N ILE A 29 2.91 2.96 17.15
CA ILE A 29 3.51 2.53 15.88
C ILE A 29 4.02 1.10 16.01
N ILE A 30 4.79 0.78 17.05
CA ILE A 30 5.32 -0.57 17.26
C ILE A 30 4.22 -1.61 17.46
N GLU A 31 3.20 -1.30 18.26
CA GLU A 31 2.08 -2.21 18.46
C GLU A 31 1.34 -2.47 17.15
N LYS A 32 1.00 -1.41 16.41
CA LYS A 32 0.28 -1.54 15.15
C LYS A 32 1.10 -2.28 14.11
N ASP A 33 2.40 -2.01 14.04
CA ASP A 33 3.34 -2.74 13.21
C ASP A 33 3.33 -4.25 13.49
N PHE A 34 3.33 -4.63 14.77
CA PHE A 34 3.22 -6.03 15.17
C PHE A 34 1.92 -6.67 14.65
N TRP A 35 0.79 -6.01 14.83
CA TRP A 35 -0.51 -6.53 14.36
C TRP A 35 -0.60 -6.60 12.85
N VAL A 36 -0.02 -5.65 12.11
CA VAL A 36 0.08 -5.70 10.65
C VAL A 36 0.82 -6.96 10.20
N VAL A 37 2.01 -7.23 10.76
CA VAL A 37 2.80 -8.41 10.37
C VAL A 37 2.14 -9.70 10.84
N TRP A 38 1.48 -9.71 11.99
CA TRP A 38 0.73 -10.88 12.46
C TRP A 38 -0.48 -11.18 11.57
N ILE A 39 -1.24 -10.17 11.12
CA ILE A 39 -2.36 -10.36 10.18
C ILE A 39 -1.84 -10.89 8.84
N LEU A 40 -0.76 -10.31 8.31
CA LEU A 40 -0.10 -10.83 7.10
C LEU A 40 0.34 -12.28 7.27
N ASP A 41 0.87 -12.66 8.44
CA ASP A 41 1.23 -14.05 8.74
C ASP A 41 0.03 -15.00 8.61
N LYS A 42 -1.12 -14.63 9.19
CA LYS A 42 -2.34 -15.43 9.11
C LYS A 42 -2.85 -15.54 7.68
N ILE A 43 -2.89 -14.43 6.94
CA ILE A 43 -3.35 -14.39 5.55
C ILE A 43 -2.47 -15.27 4.65
N PHE A 44 -1.15 -15.13 4.72
CA PHE A 44 -0.23 -15.83 3.81
C PHE A 44 0.12 -17.26 4.25
N THR A 45 -0.21 -17.64 5.50
CA THR A 45 -0.14 -19.04 5.95
C THR A 45 -1.41 -19.82 5.57
N ASP A 46 -2.56 -19.16 5.43
CA ASP A 46 -3.78 -19.80 4.96
C ASP A 46 -3.65 -20.29 3.50
N ALA A 47 -4.04 -21.54 3.27
CA ALA A 47 -3.80 -22.22 1.99
C ALA A 47 -4.66 -21.68 0.85
N HIS A 48 -5.83 -21.10 1.14
CA HIS A 48 -6.71 -20.51 0.16
C HIS A 48 -6.33 -19.04 -0.08
N LEU A 49 -6.25 -18.23 0.97
CA LEU A 49 -5.93 -16.80 0.88
C LEU A 49 -4.57 -16.54 0.21
N ASN A 50 -3.53 -17.32 0.53
CA ASN A 50 -2.21 -17.22 -0.11
C ASN A 50 -2.23 -17.51 -1.63
N LYS A 51 -3.31 -18.12 -2.15
CA LYS A 51 -3.48 -18.36 -3.60
C LYS A 51 -4.26 -17.26 -4.30
N ILE A 52 -5.07 -16.49 -3.56
CA ILE A 52 -6.02 -15.52 -4.12
C ILE A 52 -5.70 -14.07 -3.76
N LEU A 53 -4.74 -13.83 -2.85
CA LEU A 53 -4.31 -12.50 -2.41
C LEU A 53 -2.83 -12.25 -2.71
N MET A 54 -2.52 -11.01 -3.10
CA MET A 54 -1.16 -10.52 -3.32
C MET A 54 -0.93 -9.22 -2.56
N PHE A 55 0.19 -9.09 -1.84
CA PHE A 55 0.51 -7.89 -1.07
C PHE A 55 1.11 -6.78 -1.95
N LYS A 56 0.78 -5.52 -1.68
CA LYS A 56 1.31 -4.37 -2.41
C LYS A 56 1.38 -3.10 -1.56
N GLY A 57 1.62 -1.97 -2.23
CA GLY A 57 1.38 -0.65 -1.68
C GLY A 57 2.44 -0.17 -0.70
N GLY A 58 2.08 0.82 0.13
CA GLY A 58 3.03 1.53 1.00
C GLY A 58 3.68 0.61 2.03
N THR A 59 2.91 -0.33 2.56
CA THR A 59 3.39 -1.24 3.61
C THR A 59 4.35 -2.28 3.05
N SER A 60 4.19 -2.70 1.78
CA SER A 60 5.22 -3.51 1.12
C SER A 60 6.52 -2.73 0.91
N LEU A 61 6.45 -1.44 0.56
CA LEU A 61 7.65 -0.60 0.40
C LEU A 61 8.44 -0.43 1.69
N SER A 62 7.78 -0.34 2.84
CA SER A 62 8.46 -0.27 4.14
C SER A 62 8.92 -1.64 4.62
N LYS A 63 8.04 -2.66 4.60
CA LYS A 63 8.32 -3.97 5.23
C LYS A 63 9.14 -4.93 4.41
N VAL A 64 8.91 -4.96 3.10
CA VAL A 64 9.59 -5.91 2.21
C VAL A 64 10.88 -5.31 1.68
N PHE A 65 10.83 -4.05 1.26
CA PHE A 65 11.93 -3.43 0.52
C PHE A 65 12.72 -2.41 1.32
N HIS A 66 12.25 -2.02 2.52
CA HIS A 66 12.87 -0.99 3.36
C HIS A 66 13.19 0.31 2.60
N LEU A 67 12.33 0.68 1.63
CA LEU A 67 12.57 1.81 0.73
C LEU A 67 12.10 3.12 1.31
N ILE A 68 11.04 3.11 2.12
CA ILE A 68 10.47 4.31 2.73
C ILE A 68 10.67 4.28 4.25
N GLY A 69 10.92 5.45 4.85
CA GLY A 69 11.14 5.58 6.30
C GLY A 69 9.90 6.06 7.08
N ARG A 70 8.71 5.93 6.49
CA ARG A 70 7.45 6.27 7.14
C ARG A 70 6.67 5.02 7.52
N PHE A 71 5.90 5.13 8.59
CA PHE A 71 4.94 4.09 8.96
C PHE A 71 3.80 4.04 7.92
N SER A 72 3.39 2.82 7.58
CA SER A 72 2.27 2.55 6.68
C SER A 72 1.34 1.60 7.42
N GLU A 73 0.17 2.12 7.77
CA GLU A 73 -0.71 1.50 8.76
C GLU A 73 -1.77 0.56 8.17
N ASP A 74 -2.01 0.66 6.86
CA ASP A 74 -2.98 -0.11 6.08
C ASP A 74 -2.28 -1.29 5.36
N ILE A 75 -3.03 -2.33 5.00
CA ILE A 75 -2.52 -3.45 4.21
C ILE A 75 -3.24 -3.43 2.85
N ASP A 76 -2.52 -3.02 1.80
CA ASP A 76 -3.02 -3.11 0.44
C ASP A 76 -2.88 -4.54 -0.10
N LEU A 77 -4.00 -5.18 -0.44
CA LEU A 77 -4.05 -6.51 -1.04
C LEU A 77 -4.71 -6.45 -2.42
N ILE A 78 -4.24 -7.28 -3.34
CA ILE A 78 -4.90 -7.51 -4.62
C ILE A 78 -5.63 -8.84 -4.53
N LEU A 79 -6.92 -8.84 -4.85
CA LEU A 79 -7.70 -10.05 -5.04
C LEU A 79 -7.54 -10.55 -6.48
N ASP A 80 -7.38 -11.86 -6.64
CA ASP A 80 -7.38 -12.50 -7.95
C ASP A 80 -8.73 -12.31 -8.62
N TRP A 81 -8.78 -11.63 -9.76
CA TRP A 81 -10.03 -11.42 -10.48
C TRP A 81 -10.68 -12.75 -10.90
N ARG A 82 -9.93 -13.86 -10.94
CA ARG A 82 -10.45 -15.19 -11.34
C ARG A 82 -11.41 -15.77 -10.32
N GLU A 83 -11.36 -15.27 -9.09
CA GLU A 83 -12.34 -15.58 -8.04
C GLU A 83 -13.68 -14.87 -8.24
N ILE A 84 -13.66 -13.78 -9.02
CA ILE A 84 -14.81 -12.89 -9.26
C ILE A 84 -15.41 -13.16 -10.65
N THR A 85 -14.57 -13.37 -11.66
CA THR A 85 -14.99 -13.60 -13.04
C THR A 85 -14.17 -14.70 -13.71
N GLN A 86 -14.82 -15.49 -14.57
CA GLN A 86 -14.16 -16.49 -15.41
C GLN A 86 -13.65 -15.90 -16.73
N GLU A 87 -13.89 -14.61 -16.97
CA GLU A 87 -13.46 -13.94 -18.19
C GLU A 87 -11.95 -13.67 -18.19
N ASP A 88 -11.34 -13.78 -19.37
CA ASP A 88 -9.99 -13.28 -19.58
C ASP A 88 -10.02 -11.75 -19.70
N LEU A 89 -9.38 -11.09 -18.74
CA LEU A 89 -9.28 -9.64 -18.68
C LEU A 89 -7.97 -9.11 -19.29
N SER A 90 -7.14 -9.98 -19.87
CA SER A 90 -5.91 -9.57 -20.55
C SER A 90 -6.18 -8.69 -21.76
N GLU A 91 -7.25 -8.96 -22.50
CA GLU A 91 -7.63 -8.22 -23.70
C GLU A 91 -8.73 -7.19 -23.41
N PRO A 92 -8.59 -5.95 -23.93
CA PRO A 92 -9.62 -4.92 -23.82
C PRO A 92 -10.82 -5.27 -24.72
N LEU A 93 -12.01 -4.89 -24.28
CA LEU A 93 -13.21 -5.07 -25.11
C LEU A 93 -13.23 -4.09 -26.30
N PRO A 94 -13.91 -4.43 -27.41
CA PRO A 94 -13.88 -3.64 -28.65
C PRO A 94 -14.35 -2.19 -28.52
N THR A 95 -15.14 -1.88 -27.49
CA THR A 95 -15.62 -0.52 -27.25
C THR A 95 -15.40 -0.10 -25.79
N LYS A 96 -15.09 1.19 -25.59
CA LYS A 96 -14.90 1.78 -24.26
C LYS A 96 -16.12 1.59 -23.35
N ASN A 97 -17.33 1.74 -23.90
CA ASN A 97 -18.57 1.57 -23.12
C ASN A 97 -18.76 0.13 -22.64
N LYS A 98 -18.39 -0.88 -23.45
CA LYS A 98 -18.43 -2.28 -23.01
C LYS A 98 -17.40 -2.54 -21.93
N GLN A 99 -16.19 -1.99 -22.08
CA GLN A 99 -15.13 -2.12 -21.08
C GLN A 99 -15.55 -1.51 -19.73
N VAL A 100 -16.11 -0.30 -19.72
CA VAL A 100 -16.58 0.35 -18.49
C VAL A 100 -17.65 -0.49 -17.80
N LYS A 101 -18.66 -0.96 -18.54
CA LYS A 101 -19.70 -1.84 -17.97
C LYS A 101 -19.14 -3.13 -17.40
N ARG A 102 -18.15 -3.74 -18.06
CA ARG A 102 -17.45 -4.93 -17.54
C ARG A 102 -16.74 -4.61 -16.23
N ASN A 103 -15.99 -3.51 -16.15
CA ASN A 103 -15.29 -3.09 -14.94
C ASN A 103 -16.28 -2.82 -13.79
N GLU A 104 -17.41 -2.18 -14.06
CA GLU A 104 -18.48 -1.94 -13.08
C GLU A 104 -19.08 -3.24 -12.56
N ALA A 105 -19.36 -4.21 -13.44
CA ALA A 105 -19.87 -5.52 -13.04
C ALA A 105 -18.87 -6.30 -12.17
N ILE A 106 -17.59 -6.33 -12.55
CA ILE A 106 -16.53 -6.97 -11.74
C ILE A 106 -16.41 -6.31 -10.37
N ASN A 107 -16.47 -4.99 -10.32
CA ASN A 107 -16.45 -4.25 -9.06
C ASN A 107 -17.64 -4.61 -8.15
N GLN A 108 -18.84 -4.76 -8.71
CA GLN A 108 -20.02 -5.18 -7.94
C GLN A 108 -19.87 -6.61 -7.40
N GLU A 109 -19.45 -7.56 -8.25
CA GLU A 109 -19.20 -8.95 -7.85
C GLU A 109 -18.08 -9.05 -6.81
N ALA A 110 -17.05 -8.21 -6.93
CA ALA A 110 -15.97 -8.13 -5.95
C ALA A 110 -16.46 -7.71 -4.56
N LEU A 111 -17.36 -6.73 -4.48
CA LEU A 111 -17.93 -6.30 -3.20
C LEU A 111 -18.73 -7.43 -2.54
N SER A 112 -19.54 -8.14 -3.31
CA SER A 112 -20.25 -9.34 -2.83
C SER A 112 -19.27 -10.41 -2.36
N TYR A 113 -18.21 -10.69 -3.13
CA TYR A 113 -17.18 -11.65 -2.76
C TYR A 113 -16.46 -11.27 -1.45
N ILE A 114 -16.07 -10.00 -1.31
CA ILE A 114 -15.39 -9.49 -0.12
C ILE A 114 -16.27 -9.67 1.11
N GLN A 115 -17.55 -9.33 1.02
CA GLN A 115 -18.49 -9.40 2.14
C GLN A 115 -18.90 -10.84 2.49
N GLU A 116 -19.22 -11.66 1.48
CA GLU A 116 -19.85 -12.96 1.69
C GLU A 116 -18.85 -14.12 1.82
N LYS A 117 -17.63 -13.97 1.28
CA LYS A 117 -16.62 -15.03 1.27
C LYS A 117 -15.34 -14.62 1.99
N LEU A 118 -14.75 -13.49 1.60
CA LEU A 118 -13.43 -13.10 2.11
C LEU A 118 -13.47 -12.72 3.58
N LEU A 119 -14.45 -11.89 3.99
CA LEU A 119 -14.62 -11.47 5.38
C LEU A 119 -14.81 -12.64 6.34
N PRO A 120 -15.68 -13.64 6.09
CA PRO A 120 -15.80 -14.81 6.95
C PRO A 120 -14.48 -15.57 7.15
N ILE A 121 -13.74 -15.83 6.07
CA ILE A 121 -12.45 -16.56 6.13
C ILE A 121 -11.44 -15.75 6.96
N ILE A 122 -11.32 -14.44 6.69
CA ILE A 122 -10.41 -13.56 7.44
C ILE A 122 -10.83 -13.49 8.92
N SER A 123 -12.13 -13.44 9.21
CA SER A 123 -12.63 -13.41 10.58
C SER A 123 -12.28 -14.70 11.33
N GLU A 124 -12.37 -15.84 10.67
CA GLU A 124 -12.03 -17.14 11.25
C GLU A 124 -10.55 -17.24 11.61
N ILE A 125 -9.64 -16.91 10.68
CA ILE A 125 -8.19 -17.04 10.91
C ILE A 125 -7.63 -16.04 11.93
N LEU A 126 -8.32 -14.92 12.15
CA LEU A 126 -7.92 -13.89 13.12
C LEU A 126 -8.64 -14.02 14.48
N SER A 127 -9.62 -14.91 14.59
CA SER A 127 -10.33 -15.24 15.83
C SER A 127 -9.42 -16.00 16.81
N PRO A 128 -9.57 -15.81 18.13
CA PRO A 128 -10.51 -14.91 18.82
C PRO A 128 -9.93 -13.50 19.08
N LEU A 129 -8.72 -13.21 18.59
CA LEU A 129 -7.99 -12.00 18.97
C LEU A 129 -8.55 -10.75 18.30
N CYS A 130 -8.91 -10.82 17.03
CA CYS A 130 -9.37 -9.67 16.28
C CYS A 130 -10.86 -9.76 15.91
N ILE A 131 -11.49 -8.59 15.79
CA ILE A 131 -12.86 -8.46 15.29
C ILE A 131 -12.79 -7.82 13.90
N CYS A 132 -13.38 -8.49 12.91
CA CYS A 132 -13.37 -8.04 11.52
C CYS A 132 -14.75 -7.57 11.09
N ARG A 133 -14.81 -6.50 10.30
CA ARG A 133 -16.05 -5.98 9.70
C ARG A 133 -15.75 -5.26 8.39
N ILE A 134 -16.75 -5.13 7.51
CA ILE A 134 -16.64 -4.24 6.35
C ILE A 134 -16.56 -2.79 6.86
N ASP A 135 -15.67 -2.00 6.25
CA ASP A 135 -15.58 -0.57 6.54
C ASP A 135 -16.80 0.17 5.99
N GLU A 136 -17.37 1.05 6.83
CA GLU A 136 -18.60 1.78 6.49
C GLU A 136 -18.38 2.84 5.41
N THR A 137 -17.14 3.31 5.21
CA THR A 137 -16.82 4.37 4.24
C THR A 137 -16.37 3.82 2.90
N ASN A 138 -15.73 2.65 2.89
CA ASN A 138 -15.27 1.98 1.69
C ASN A 138 -15.50 0.45 1.79
N PRO A 139 -16.49 -0.10 1.08
CA PRO A 139 -16.84 -1.52 1.19
C PRO A 139 -15.80 -2.48 0.58
N TYR A 140 -14.75 -1.96 -0.09
CA TYR A 140 -13.57 -2.74 -0.47
C TYR A 140 -12.61 -3.00 0.69
N ASN A 141 -12.83 -2.34 1.84
CA ASN A 141 -11.94 -2.42 2.98
C ASN A 141 -12.54 -3.32 4.05
N ILE A 142 -11.73 -4.24 4.58
CA ILE A 142 -12.04 -4.99 5.81
C ILE A 142 -11.30 -4.32 6.96
N GLN A 143 -12.06 -3.78 7.91
CA GLN A 143 -11.52 -3.26 9.15
C GLN A 143 -11.27 -4.41 10.13
N VAL A 144 -10.03 -4.51 10.61
CA VAL A 144 -9.59 -5.50 11.61
C VAL A 144 -9.24 -4.77 12.90
N ASN A 145 -10.09 -4.90 13.93
CA ASN A 145 -9.81 -4.39 15.28
C ASN A 145 -9.02 -5.41 16.07
N TYR A 146 -7.80 -5.03 16.48
CA TYR A 146 -6.93 -5.84 17.31
C TYR A 146 -7.00 -5.41 18.79
N PRO A 147 -6.62 -6.26 19.75
CA PRO A 147 -6.76 -5.97 21.17
C PRO A 147 -5.63 -5.04 21.64
N ALA A 148 -5.72 -3.74 21.33
CA ALA A 148 -4.67 -2.77 21.62
C ALA A 148 -4.34 -2.65 23.12
N ALA A 149 -3.05 -2.54 23.39
CA ALA A 149 -2.46 -2.28 24.69
C ALA A 149 -2.26 -0.78 24.93
N PHE A 150 -2.07 0.02 23.86
CA PHE A 150 -1.93 1.47 23.95
C PHE A 150 -3.15 2.21 23.39
N LYS A 151 -3.41 3.37 23.98
CA LYS A 151 -4.34 4.35 23.42
C LYS A 151 -3.53 5.45 22.74
N ASP A 152 -3.95 5.84 21.55
CA ASP A 152 -3.35 6.93 20.79
C ASP A 152 -4.46 7.80 20.19
N ASN A 153 -4.23 9.11 20.10
CA ASN A 153 -5.23 10.06 19.58
C ASN A 153 -5.24 10.10 18.04
N TYR A 154 -4.15 9.69 17.39
CA TYR A 154 -3.97 9.71 15.95
C TYR A 154 -4.12 8.31 15.33
N LEU A 155 -3.45 7.31 15.91
CA LEU A 155 -3.49 5.94 15.42
C LEU A 155 -4.61 5.13 16.06
N ARG A 156 -5.63 4.83 15.27
CA ARG A 156 -6.73 3.96 15.70
C ARG A 156 -6.22 2.51 15.86
N PRO A 157 -6.73 1.76 16.87
CA PRO A 157 -6.41 0.36 17.10
C PRO A 157 -7.13 -0.56 16.10
N GLN A 158 -6.91 -0.31 14.82
CA GLN A 158 -7.47 -1.05 13.71
C GLN A 158 -6.48 -1.08 12.54
N VAL A 159 -6.43 -2.18 11.82
CA VAL A 159 -5.75 -2.29 10.53
C VAL A 159 -6.81 -2.34 9.44
N LEU A 160 -6.66 -1.56 8.38
CA LEU A 160 -7.52 -1.65 7.21
C LEU A 160 -6.87 -2.58 6.19
N LEU A 161 -7.58 -3.62 5.77
CA LEU A 161 -7.21 -4.44 4.63
C LEU A 161 -7.89 -3.84 3.40
N GLU A 162 -7.15 -3.11 2.57
CA GLU A 162 -7.67 -2.50 1.34
C GLU A 162 -7.59 -3.53 0.20
N ILE A 163 -8.75 -4.05 -0.24
CA ILE A 163 -8.81 -5.11 -1.26
C ILE A 163 -9.06 -4.49 -2.63
N GLY A 164 -8.03 -4.51 -3.49
CA GLY A 164 -8.14 -4.13 -4.90
C GLY A 164 -8.59 -5.30 -5.77
N PRO A 165 -9.79 -5.27 -6.38
CA PRO A 165 -10.29 -6.38 -7.21
C PRO A 165 -9.70 -6.41 -8.62
N LEU A 166 -9.10 -5.30 -9.04
CA LEU A 166 -8.57 -5.09 -10.38
C LEU A 166 -7.14 -4.56 -10.28
N ALA A 167 -6.19 -5.45 -10.01
CA ALA A 167 -4.77 -5.13 -10.19
C ALA A 167 -4.00 -6.32 -10.76
N SER A 168 -2.99 -6.01 -11.57
CA SER A 168 -2.09 -7.04 -12.10
C SER A 168 -1.16 -7.56 -11.02
N TRP A 169 -0.99 -8.88 -10.98
CA TRP A 169 -0.10 -9.56 -10.04
C TRP A 169 1.37 -9.54 -10.47
N LEU A 170 1.67 -9.17 -11.71
CA LEU A 170 3.00 -9.35 -12.27
C LEU A 170 3.76 -8.02 -12.39
N PRO A 171 5.06 -7.97 -12.06
CA PRO A 171 5.85 -9.03 -11.42
C PRO A 171 5.61 -9.08 -9.90
N TYR A 172 5.69 -10.27 -9.31
CA TYR A 172 5.71 -10.47 -7.86
C TYR A 172 6.93 -11.30 -7.44
N GLY A 173 7.22 -11.29 -6.14
CA GLY A 173 8.19 -12.17 -5.49
C GLY A 173 7.69 -12.66 -4.15
N GLU A 174 8.41 -13.60 -3.55
CA GLU A 174 8.22 -14.03 -2.17
C GLU A 174 9.27 -13.40 -1.28
N PHE A 175 8.83 -12.85 -0.16
CA PHE A 175 9.68 -12.07 0.74
C PHE A 175 9.42 -12.45 2.18
N GLU A 176 10.46 -12.36 2.99
CA GLU A 176 10.37 -12.58 4.43
C GLU A 176 10.30 -11.22 5.14
N ILE A 177 9.32 -11.06 6.03
CA ILE A 177 9.11 -9.83 6.81
C ILE A 177 9.06 -10.13 8.31
N SER A 178 9.37 -9.12 9.11
CA SER A 178 9.39 -9.17 10.58
C SER A 178 8.68 -7.95 11.17
N PRO A 179 7.99 -8.09 12.32
CA PRO A 179 7.59 -6.91 13.09
C PRO A 179 8.83 -6.28 13.76
N TYR A 180 8.81 -4.97 13.95
CA TYR A 180 9.93 -4.23 14.54
C TYR A 180 10.30 -4.76 15.93
N ALA A 181 9.31 -5.14 16.74
CA ALA A 181 9.55 -5.74 18.05
C ALA A 181 10.36 -7.06 17.97
N ALA A 182 10.18 -7.86 16.91
CA ALA A 182 10.95 -9.09 16.72
C ALA A 182 12.36 -8.83 16.17
N GLU A 183 12.56 -7.71 15.46
CA GLU A 183 13.89 -7.27 15.04
C GLU A 183 14.72 -6.79 16.24
N GLN A 184 14.09 -6.05 17.18
CA GLN A 184 14.76 -5.54 18.37
C GLN A 184 14.95 -6.60 19.46
N PHE A 185 13.97 -7.47 19.68
CA PHE A 185 13.99 -8.48 20.74
C PHE A 185 13.69 -9.90 20.21
N PRO A 186 14.51 -10.43 19.29
CA PRO A 186 14.24 -11.71 18.61
C PRO A 186 14.10 -12.89 19.57
N GLN A 187 14.78 -12.87 20.71
CA GLN A 187 14.75 -13.92 21.74
C GLN A 187 13.35 -14.11 22.37
N VAL A 188 12.48 -13.10 22.31
CA VAL A 188 11.14 -13.16 22.90
C VAL A 188 10.15 -13.90 21.98
N PHE A 189 10.48 -14.02 20.69
CA PHE A 189 9.62 -14.57 19.64
C PHE A 189 10.00 -16.00 19.27
N GLU A 190 9.03 -16.91 19.27
CA GLU A 190 9.19 -18.29 18.75
C GLU A 190 9.22 -18.33 17.22
N LYS A 191 8.32 -17.58 16.59
CA LYS A 191 8.31 -17.31 15.14
C LYS A 191 8.53 -15.81 14.96
N ARG A 192 9.68 -15.44 14.39
CA ARG A 192 10.12 -14.04 14.22
C ARG A 192 9.64 -13.45 12.90
N THR A 193 9.62 -14.28 11.87
CA THR A 193 9.37 -13.85 10.50
C THR A 193 8.19 -14.58 9.88
N THR A 194 7.64 -14.00 8.81
CA THR A 194 6.65 -14.63 7.94
C THR A 194 6.96 -14.35 6.48
N ARG A 195 6.50 -15.25 5.60
CA ARG A 195 6.66 -15.10 4.16
C ARG A 195 5.39 -14.53 3.55
N VAL A 196 5.55 -13.52 2.70
CA VAL A 196 4.47 -12.88 1.97
C VAL A 196 4.77 -12.88 0.47
N LYS A 197 3.74 -12.99 -0.36
CA LYS A 197 3.85 -12.73 -1.80
C LYS A 197 3.53 -11.27 -2.04
N ALA A 198 4.47 -10.52 -2.62
CA ALA A 198 4.31 -9.09 -2.85
C ALA A 198 4.70 -8.66 -4.26
N ILE A 199 4.01 -7.62 -4.77
CA ILE A 199 4.39 -6.93 -6.00
C ILE A 199 5.79 -6.35 -5.86
N VAL A 200 6.63 -6.53 -6.88
CA VAL A 200 8.01 -6.03 -6.85
C VAL A 200 8.06 -4.50 -6.83
N ALA A 201 9.05 -3.94 -6.11
CA ALA A 201 9.18 -2.50 -5.91
C ALA A 201 9.24 -1.71 -7.22
N LYS A 202 9.90 -2.22 -8.28
CA LYS A 202 9.97 -1.55 -9.59
C LYS A 202 8.59 -1.38 -10.27
N ARG A 203 7.60 -2.23 -9.97
CA ARG A 203 6.23 -2.02 -10.45
C ARG A 203 5.52 -0.96 -9.62
N THR A 204 5.65 -1.02 -8.30
CA THR A 204 5.12 0.02 -7.41
C THR A 204 5.70 1.39 -7.72
N PHE A 205 6.96 1.45 -8.18
CA PHE A 205 7.61 2.67 -8.67
C PHE A 205 6.79 3.31 -9.78
N TRP A 206 6.49 2.55 -10.84
CA TRP A 206 5.69 3.04 -11.97
C TRP A 206 4.21 3.27 -11.59
N GLU A 207 3.64 2.49 -10.67
CA GLU A 207 2.31 2.78 -10.12
C GLU A 207 2.27 4.14 -9.40
N LYS A 208 3.32 4.49 -8.64
CA LYS A 208 3.40 5.80 -7.99
C LYS A 208 3.71 6.92 -8.96
N ALA A 209 4.61 6.71 -9.92
CA ALA A 209 4.87 7.69 -10.98
C ALA A 209 3.60 8.04 -11.76
N THR A 210 2.77 7.04 -12.09
CA THR A 210 1.49 7.27 -12.78
C THR A 210 0.41 7.90 -11.89
N ILE A 211 0.44 7.68 -10.57
CA ILE A 211 -0.40 8.45 -9.62
C ILE A 211 0.02 9.93 -9.62
N LEU A 212 1.32 10.22 -9.53
CA LEU A 212 1.82 11.59 -9.56
C LEU A 212 1.51 12.27 -10.91
N HIS A 213 1.64 11.55 -12.03
CA HIS A 213 1.23 12.05 -13.35
C HIS A 213 -0.25 12.42 -13.40
N GLN A 214 -1.11 11.56 -12.87
CA GLN A 214 -2.53 11.84 -12.77
C GLN A 214 -2.77 13.14 -11.96
N GLU A 215 -2.13 13.28 -10.80
CA GLU A 215 -2.28 14.46 -9.95
C GLU A 215 -1.71 15.75 -10.58
N ALA A 216 -0.61 15.65 -11.32
CA ALA A 216 -0.05 16.77 -12.08
C ALA A 216 -1.02 17.30 -13.15
N ASN A 217 -1.94 16.47 -13.62
CA ASN A 217 -2.98 16.83 -14.59
C ASN A 217 -4.38 17.02 -13.95
N ARG A 218 -4.48 16.98 -12.61
CA ARG A 218 -5.75 17.23 -11.92
C ARG A 218 -6.22 18.66 -12.17
N ASP A 219 -7.47 18.81 -12.61
CA ASP A 219 -8.08 20.12 -12.80
C ASP A 219 -8.18 20.93 -11.50
N ILE A 220 -8.05 22.25 -11.58
CA ILE A 220 -8.10 23.16 -10.42
C ILE A 220 -9.40 23.06 -9.61
N SER A 221 -10.52 22.75 -10.26
CA SER A 221 -11.84 22.59 -9.62
C SER A 221 -11.95 21.38 -8.71
N LYS A 222 -11.09 20.37 -8.88
CA LYS A 222 -11.12 19.14 -8.06
C LYS A 222 -10.27 19.32 -6.81
N PRO A 223 -10.73 19.01 -5.60
CA PRO A 223 -9.87 19.08 -4.42
C PRO A 223 -8.73 18.04 -4.50
N LEU A 224 -7.61 18.34 -3.84
CA LEU A 224 -6.57 17.35 -3.58
C LEU A 224 -7.10 16.38 -2.51
N PRO A 225 -6.99 15.05 -2.69
CA PRO A 225 -7.36 14.12 -1.63
C PRO A 225 -6.47 14.33 -0.40
N LEU A 226 -6.99 14.01 0.78
CA LEU A 226 -6.19 14.04 2.01
C LEU A 226 -5.11 12.96 1.99
N ARG A 227 -3.99 13.20 2.67
CA ARG A 227 -2.87 12.26 2.84
C ARG A 227 -2.20 11.82 1.53
N TYR A 228 -2.34 12.60 0.47
CA TYR A 228 -1.82 12.24 -0.85
C TYR A 228 -0.32 12.55 -1.01
N SER A 229 0.24 13.43 -0.17
CA SER A 229 1.69 13.70 -0.11
C SER A 229 2.54 12.44 0.14
N ARG A 230 1.96 11.40 0.74
CA ARG A 230 2.60 10.09 0.91
C ARG A 230 3.08 9.48 -0.40
N HIS A 231 2.34 9.69 -1.51
CA HIS A 231 2.74 9.17 -2.82
C HIS A 231 3.99 9.88 -3.36
N TYR A 232 4.11 11.18 -3.11
CA TYR A 232 5.28 11.98 -3.48
C TYR A 232 6.50 11.57 -2.67
N TYR A 233 6.34 11.46 -1.34
CA TYR A 233 7.38 10.97 -0.45
C TYR A 233 7.89 9.59 -0.86
N ASP A 234 6.98 8.64 -1.02
CA ASP A 234 7.36 7.27 -1.35
C ASP A 234 8.13 7.21 -2.69
N LEU A 235 7.67 7.89 -3.74
CA LEU A 235 8.37 7.88 -5.03
C LEU A 235 9.75 8.55 -4.93
N ALA A 236 9.87 9.65 -4.20
CA ALA A 236 11.16 10.32 -4.02
C ALA A 236 12.17 9.44 -3.25
N MET A 237 11.71 8.71 -2.22
CA MET A 237 12.57 7.76 -1.51
C MET A 237 12.99 6.60 -2.41
N MET A 238 12.06 6.08 -3.23
CA MET A 238 12.39 5.04 -4.21
C MET A 238 13.37 5.55 -5.28
N ALA A 239 13.25 6.81 -5.70
CA ALA A 239 14.15 7.46 -6.65
C ALA A 239 15.60 7.55 -6.13
N GLN A 240 15.79 7.59 -4.82
CA GLN A 240 17.11 7.59 -4.18
C GLN A 240 17.68 6.17 -3.94
N SER A 241 16.94 5.13 -4.30
CA SER A 241 17.35 3.73 -4.13
C SER A 241 17.80 3.08 -5.44
N VAL A 242 18.34 1.87 -5.33
CA VAL A 242 18.70 1.02 -6.48
C VAL A 242 17.50 0.68 -7.38
N ILE A 243 16.28 0.69 -6.83
CA ILE A 243 15.04 0.41 -7.57
C ILE A 243 14.80 1.43 -8.67
N LYS A 244 15.29 2.67 -8.53
CA LYS A 244 15.22 3.68 -9.58
C LYS A 244 15.82 3.14 -10.88
N ASP A 245 17.05 2.64 -10.82
CA ASP A 245 17.77 2.21 -12.02
C ASP A 245 17.14 0.93 -12.62
N GLU A 246 16.70 -0.01 -11.78
CA GLU A 246 15.94 -1.19 -12.21
C GLU A 246 14.63 -0.83 -12.93
N ALA A 247 13.87 0.13 -12.39
CA ALA A 247 12.60 0.56 -12.96
C ALA A 247 12.81 1.28 -14.30
N LEU A 248 13.81 2.17 -14.39
CA LEU A 248 14.12 2.93 -15.61
C LEU A 248 14.64 2.06 -16.76
N GLN A 249 15.33 0.95 -16.44
CA GLN A 249 15.78 -0.03 -17.44
C GLN A 249 14.61 -0.85 -18.01
N ASP A 250 13.56 -1.10 -17.23
CA ASP A 250 12.38 -1.89 -17.62
C ASP A 250 11.20 -0.98 -18.04
N ARG A 251 11.37 -0.22 -19.11
CA ARG A 251 10.35 0.72 -19.62
C ARG A 251 9.04 0.03 -20.05
N ARG A 252 9.09 -1.25 -20.42
CA ARG A 252 7.89 -2.05 -20.73
C ARG A 252 6.96 -2.17 -19.52
N LEU A 253 7.50 -2.16 -18.31
CA LEU A 253 6.69 -2.20 -17.10
C LEU A 253 5.85 -0.92 -16.93
N LEU A 254 6.37 0.25 -17.32
CA LEU A 254 5.58 1.49 -17.37
C LEU A 254 4.43 1.35 -18.37
N GLU A 255 4.70 0.88 -19.59
CA GLU A 255 3.68 0.66 -20.63
C GLU A 255 2.55 -0.25 -20.12
N ASN A 256 2.92 -1.35 -19.43
CA ASN A 256 1.96 -2.27 -18.82
C ASN A 256 1.12 -1.61 -17.72
N VAL A 257 1.73 -0.79 -16.85
CA VAL A 257 1.00 -0.08 -15.79
C VAL A 257 0.03 0.95 -16.40
N VAL A 258 0.46 1.67 -17.43
CA VAL A 258 -0.36 2.64 -18.15
C VAL A 258 -1.53 1.97 -18.86
N ALA A 259 -1.27 0.91 -19.65
CA ALA A 259 -2.29 0.15 -20.34
C ALA A 259 -3.35 -0.39 -19.36
N PHE A 260 -2.89 -0.94 -18.23
CA PHE A 260 -3.76 -1.41 -17.17
C PHE A 260 -4.65 -0.30 -16.60
N LYS A 261 -4.08 0.87 -16.26
CA LYS A 261 -4.87 2.01 -15.76
C LYS A 261 -5.87 2.53 -16.79
N MET A 262 -5.50 2.61 -18.06
CA MET A 262 -6.41 3.02 -19.14
C MET A 262 -7.58 2.05 -19.33
N GLN A 263 -7.34 0.75 -19.16
CA GLN A 263 -8.36 -0.29 -19.32
C GLN A 263 -9.32 -0.37 -18.12
N PHE A 264 -8.78 -0.38 -16.90
CA PHE A 264 -9.56 -0.67 -15.68
C PHE A 264 -10.01 0.59 -14.93
N TYR A 265 -9.27 1.69 -15.06
CA TYR A 265 -9.52 2.95 -14.35
C TYR A 265 -9.56 4.14 -15.30
N PRO A 266 -10.50 4.15 -16.29
CA PRO A 266 -10.55 5.20 -17.28
C PRO A 266 -10.83 6.56 -16.62
N SER A 267 -9.88 7.47 -16.75
CA SER A 267 -9.95 8.80 -16.17
C SER A 267 -9.41 9.82 -17.18
N PRO A 268 -10.29 10.52 -17.94
CA PRO A 268 -9.84 11.40 -19.03
C PRO A 268 -8.89 12.50 -18.58
N TRP A 269 -9.05 13.00 -17.36
CA TRP A 269 -8.20 14.06 -16.80
C TRP A 269 -6.85 13.54 -16.31
N ALA A 270 -6.71 12.23 -16.09
CA ALA A 270 -5.45 11.65 -15.63
C ALA A 270 -4.39 11.56 -16.73
N LYS A 271 -4.79 11.71 -18.01
CA LYS A 271 -3.91 11.72 -19.19
C LYS A 271 -2.90 10.56 -19.22
N PHE A 272 -3.34 9.34 -18.90
CA PHE A 272 -2.45 8.17 -18.85
C PHE A 272 -1.75 7.88 -20.19
N ASP A 273 -2.33 8.26 -21.32
CA ASP A 273 -1.71 8.19 -22.65
C ASP A 273 -0.48 9.10 -22.83
N GLU A 274 -0.34 10.12 -21.98
CA GLU A 274 0.84 10.99 -21.85
C GLU A 274 1.83 10.51 -20.77
N ALA A 275 1.50 9.47 -19.99
CA ALA A 275 2.36 8.94 -18.92
C ALA A 275 3.47 8.03 -19.45
N LYS A 276 4.31 8.56 -20.35
CA LYS A 276 5.40 7.88 -21.05
C LYS A 276 6.67 8.75 -21.08
N PRO A 277 7.85 8.17 -21.34
CA PRO A 277 9.08 8.94 -21.49
C PRO A 277 8.90 10.09 -22.49
N GLY A 278 9.27 11.29 -22.05
CA GLY A 278 9.20 12.54 -22.81
C GLY A 278 8.01 13.43 -22.43
N THR A 279 6.97 12.87 -21.80
CA THR A 279 5.75 13.61 -21.42
C THR A 279 5.28 13.31 -20.00
N LEU A 280 5.98 12.45 -19.25
CA LEU A 280 5.58 12.07 -17.90
C LEU A 280 5.83 13.23 -16.94
N LYS A 281 4.81 13.59 -16.15
CA LYS A 281 4.89 14.63 -15.10
C LYS A 281 4.88 13.98 -13.71
N LEU A 282 5.74 14.44 -12.83
CA LEU A 282 5.79 14.10 -11.41
C LEU A 282 5.56 15.34 -10.54
N ILE A 283 5.97 16.52 -11.02
CA ILE A 283 5.79 17.77 -10.29
C ILE A 283 4.33 18.24 -10.40
N PRO A 284 3.67 18.54 -9.27
CA PRO A 284 2.31 19.04 -9.28
C PRO A 284 2.30 20.51 -9.76
N PRO A 285 1.18 20.99 -10.31
CA PRO A 285 1.10 22.38 -10.76
C PRO A 285 1.20 23.35 -9.58
N GLN A 286 1.73 24.55 -9.84
CA GLN A 286 2.06 25.56 -8.81
C GLN A 286 0.93 25.81 -7.80
N TYR A 287 -0.32 25.87 -8.26
CA TYR A 287 -1.49 26.15 -7.42
C TYR A 287 -1.81 25.01 -6.42
N ARG A 288 -1.15 23.85 -6.50
CA ARG A 288 -1.28 22.72 -5.57
C ARG A 288 -0.17 22.65 -4.54
N LEU A 289 0.99 23.28 -4.77
CA LEU A 289 2.17 23.08 -3.95
C LEU A 289 1.92 23.42 -2.47
N GLU A 290 1.25 24.53 -2.18
CA GLU A 290 0.91 24.92 -0.80
C GLU A 290 0.01 23.90 -0.10
N ALA A 291 -1.00 23.37 -0.80
CA ALA A 291 -1.89 22.36 -0.24
C ALA A 291 -1.14 21.03 0.02
N LEU A 292 -0.27 20.64 -0.92
CA LEU A 292 0.54 19.43 -0.80
C LEU A 292 1.58 19.56 0.31
N LYS A 293 2.19 20.73 0.48
CA LYS A 293 3.15 21.03 1.55
C LYS A 293 2.50 20.91 2.92
N LYS A 294 1.31 21.49 3.11
CA LYS A 294 0.55 21.34 4.36
C LYS A 294 0.20 19.89 4.67
N ASP A 295 -0.20 19.12 3.65
CA ASP A 295 -0.47 17.69 3.80
C ASP A 295 0.81 16.91 4.17
N TYR A 296 1.96 17.27 3.58
CA TYR A 296 3.25 16.67 3.89
C TYR A 296 3.73 16.97 5.31
N GLU A 297 3.61 18.23 5.75
CA GLU A 297 3.91 18.65 7.13
C GLU A 297 3.03 17.89 8.14
N ALA A 298 1.74 17.73 7.82
CA ALA A 298 0.84 16.93 8.64
C ALA A 298 1.24 15.45 8.69
N MET A 299 1.88 14.90 7.65
CA MET A 299 2.34 13.50 7.61
C MET A 299 3.69 13.27 8.33
N GLN A 300 4.49 14.31 8.58
CA GLN A 300 5.87 14.19 9.12
C GLN A 300 5.97 13.35 10.40
N HIS A 301 4.96 13.38 11.28
CA HIS A 301 4.96 12.59 12.51
C HIS A 301 4.90 11.06 12.27
N MET A 302 4.57 10.61 11.05
CA MET A 302 4.65 9.20 10.65
C MET A 302 6.03 8.82 10.10
N ILE A 303 6.92 9.79 9.86
CA ILE A 303 8.26 9.59 9.28
C ILE A 303 9.28 9.50 10.41
N PHE A 304 9.72 8.28 10.73
CA PHE A 304 10.71 8.04 11.78
C PHE A 304 12.12 7.77 11.20
N GLU A 305 12.22 7.53 9.90
CA GLU A 305 13.46 7.37 9.15
C GLU A 305 13.42 8.13 7.81
N LYS A 306 14.58 8.35 7.19
CA LYS A 306 14.70 8.97 5.84
C LYS A 306 13.96 10.30 5.70
N GLN A 307 14.04 11.14 6.74
CA GLN A 307 13.44 12.47 6.73
C GLN A 307 13.99 13.31 5.58
N CYS A 308 13.11 14.05 4.91
CA CYS A 308 13.47 15.05 3.92
C CYS A 308 12.54 16.26 4.06
N SER A 309 13.02 17.44 3.69
CA SER A 309 12.18 18.62 3.57
C SER A 309 11.27 18.52 2.33
N PHE A 310 10.21 19.32 2.30
CA PHE A 310 9.33 19.40 1.13
C PHE A 310 10.09 19.90 -0.11
N ASP A 311 11.04 20.82 0.05
CA ASP A 311 11.79 21.37 -1.07
C ASP A 311 12.78 20.34 -1.64
N GLU A 312 13.46 19.57 -0.77
CA GLU A 312 14.27 18.42 -1.20
C GLU A 312 13.40 17.37 -1.91
N LEU A 313 12.20 17.09 -1.38
CA LEU A 313 11.25 16.16 -1.97
C LEU A 313 10.91 16.56 -3.42
N MET A 314 10.57 17.82 -3.65
CA MET A 314 10.27 18.34 -4.98
C MET A 314 11.51 18.31 -5.89
N MET A 315 12.69 18.64 -5.37
CA MET A 315 13.94 18.57 -6.14
C MET A 315 14.24 17.14 -6.61
N ILE A 316 14.10 16.14 -5.75
CA ILE A 316 14.31 14.73 -6.11
C ILE A 316 13.36 14.30 -7.22
N LEU A 317 12.08 14.67 -7.11
CA LEU A 317 11.08 14.34 -8.11
C LEU A 317 11.31 15.06 -9.44
N GLN A 318 11.80 16.29 -9.44
CA GLN A 318 12.15 17.01 -10.66
C GLN A 318 13.32 16.32 -11.38
N ILE A 319 14.39 15.97 -10.64
CA ILE A 319 15.52 15.23 -11.21
C ILE A 319 15.07 13.89 -11.78
N LEU A 320 14.14 13.21 -11.11
CA LEU A 320 13.58 11.96 -11.61
C LEU A 320 12.75 12.18 -12.87
N GLU A 321 11.90 13.20 -12.90
CA GLU A 321 11.08 13.56 -14.08
C GLU A 321 11.96 13.80 -15.30
N ASP A 322 13.02 14.61 -15.14
CA ASP A 322 13.99 14.90 -16.19
C ASP A 322 14.66 13.61 -16.70
N LYS A 323 15.06 12.71 -15.80
CA LYS A 323 15.67 11.42 -16.16
C LYS A 323 14.70 10.45 -16.84
N ILE A 324 13.42 10.48 -16.51
CA ILE A 324 12.41 9.66 -17.19
C ILE A 324 12.18 10.19 -18.61
N ASN A 325 12.23 11.50 -18.78
CA ASN A 325 11.87 12.16 -20.02
C ASN A 325 13.03 12.30 -21.04
N HIS A 326 14.27 12.04 -20.62
CA HIS A 326 15.48 12.08 -21.46
C HIS A 326 16.17 10.72 -21.57
#